data_AF-A0A5B8RKF8-F1
#
_entry.id   AF-A0A5B8RKF8-F1
#
_cell.length_a   1.000
_cell.length_b   1.000
_cell.length_c   1.000
_cell.angle_alpha   90.00
_cell.angle_beta   90.00
_cell.angle_gamma   90.00
#
_symmetry.space_group_name_H-M   'P 1'
#
loop_
_entity.id
_entity.type
_entity.pdbx_description
1 polymer ?
#
loop_
_entity_poly.entity_id
_entity_poly.type
_entity_poly.pdbx_seq_one_letter_code
_entity_poly.pdbx_strand_id
1 'polypeptide(L)'
;MTLSALDAAGAFTGSYHTAVAATNKRIVVSPLKGAQQHPSTKGKVTFGFTVQWQFADSITVFVGQCFVDRQGKETLETTWLLREEVPSRRDSWKATRIGTNIFTRIK
;
A
#
# COMPACT_ATOMS: atom_id res chain seq x y z
N MET A 1 -3.37 -5.88 6.10
CA MET A 1 -3.29 -4.44 6.45
C MET A 1 -4.59 -4.05 7.15
N THR A 2 -4.54 -3.04 8.00
CA THR A 2 -5.70 -2.47 8.69
C THR A 2 -5.74 -0.97 8.41
N LEU A 3 -6.87 -0.45 7.97
CA LEU A 3 -7.07 0.97 7.67
C LEU A 3 -7.96 1.59 8.74
N SER A 4 -7.61 2.79 9.18
CA SER A 4 -8.46 3.63 10.02
C SER A 4 -9.58 4.26 9.20
N ALA A 5 -10.59 4.81 9.88
CA ALA A 5 -11.63 5.60 9.23
C ALA A 5 -11.01 6.76 8.45
N LEU A 6 -11.63 7.07 7.30
CA LEU A 6 -11.22 8.17 6.45
C LEU A 6 -11.69 9.50 7.04
N ASP A 7 -10.90 10.54 6.83
CA ASP A 7 -11.34 11.91 7.09
C ASP A 7 -12.19 12.47 5.93
N ALA A 8 -12.70 13.69 6.12
CA ALA A 8 -13.55 14.36 5.14
C ALA A 8 -12.85 14.65 3.80
N ALA A 9 -11.52 14.70 3.78
CA ALA A 9 -10.70 14.87 2.59
C ALA A 9 -10.34 13.53 1.92
N GLY A 10 -10.80 12.41 2.45
CA GLY A 10 -10.50 11.07 1.96
C GLY A 10 -9.12 10.54 2.38
N ALA A 11 -8.41 11.23 3.27
CA ALA A 11 -7.14 10.74 3.80
C ALA A 11 -7.39 9.68 4.88
N PHE A 12 -6.45 8.74 4.99
CA PHE A 12 -6.48 7.68 5.99
C PHE A 12 -5.09 7.33 6.49
N THR A 13 -5.06 6.74 7.67
CA THR A 13 -3.88 6.08 8.25
C THR A 13 -4.17 4.61 8.48
N GLY A 14 -3.18 3.85 8.92
CA GLY A 14 -3.36 2.46 9.27
C GLY A 14 -2.06 1.75 9.60
N SER A 15 -2.11 0.42 9.52
CA SER A 15 -0.97 -0.44 9.73
C SER A 15 -0.87 -1.54 8.67
N TYR A 16 0.37 -1.88 8.30
CA TYR A 16 0.71 -2.93 7.37
C TYR A 16 1.59 -3.97 8.07
N HIS A 17 1.18 -5.23 8.02
CA HIS A 17 1.99 -6.37 8.46
C HIS A 17 2.26 -7.21 7.21
N THR A 18 3.48 -7.15 6.70
CA THR A 18 3.89 -7.95 5.53
C THR A 18 4.20 -9.39 5.95
N ALA A 19 3.98 -10.35 5.05
CA ALA A 19 4.39 -11.74 5.26
C ALA A 19 5.80 -12.04 4.71
N VAL A 20 6.35 -11.13 3.90
CA VAL A 20 7.62 -11.31 3.20
C VAL A 20 8.46 -10.03 3.27
N ALA A 21 9.78 -10.17 3.20
CA ALA A 21 10.72 -9.06 3.18
C ALA A 21 11.96 -9.41 2.33
N ALA A 22 12.58 -8.40 1.72
CA ALA A 22 13.86 -8.52 1.01
C ALA A 22 15.08 -8.33 1.94
N THR A 23 14.85 -8.20 3.24
CA THR A 23 15.87 -8.05 4.28
C THR A 23 15.82 -9.26 5.23
N ASN A 24 16.92 -9.52 5.94
CA ASN A 24 16.99 -10.50 7.02
C ASN A 24 16.53 -9.93 8.38
N LYS A 25 16.19 -8.64 8.45
CA LYS A 25 15.64 -8.01 9.66
C LYS A 25 14.27 -8.63 10.00
N ARG A 26 13.98 -8.77 11.30
CA ARG A 26 12.68 -9.29 11.78
C ARG A 26 11.55 -8.36 11.32
N ILE A 27 10.55 -8.94 10.66
CA ILE A 27 9.34 -8.19 10.24
C ILE A 27 8.60 -7.69 11.48
N VAL A 28 8.20 -6.42 11.45
CA VAL A 28 7.31 -5.80 12.43
C VAL A 28 6.21 -5.01 11.73
N VAL A 29 5.11 -4.79 12.43
CA VAL A 29 3.99 -3.96 11.95
C VAL A 29 4.50 -2.54 11.66
N SER A 30 4.15 -2.02 10.49
CA SER A 30 4.62 -0.74 9.99
C SER A 30 3.45 0.20 9.72
N PRO A 31 3.54 1.51 10.03
CA PRO A 31 2.48 2.46 9.77
C PRO A 31 2.30 2.69 8.26
N LEU A 32 1.06 2.98 7.87
CA LEU A 32 0.74 3.45 6.53
C LEU A 32 -0.07 4.75 6.58
N LYS A 33 0.06 5.56 5.53
CA LYS A 33 -0.73 6.77 5.31
C LYS A 33 -1.11 6.89 3.85
N GLY A 34 -2.36 7.22 3.56
CA GLY A 34 -2.87 7.29 2.21
C GLY A 34 -4.04 8.24 2.04
N ALA A 35 -4.57 8.26 0.83
CA ALA A 35 -5.78 8.97 0.47
C ALA A 35 -6.53 8.19 -0.61
N GLN A 36 -7.85 8.35 -0.63
CA GLN A 36 -8.70 7.87 -1.70
C GLN A 36 -9.34 9.04 -2.43
N GLN A 37 -9.62 8.86 -3.71
CA GLN A 37 -10.44 9.81 -4.47
C GLN A 37 -11.87 9.83 -3.92
N HIS A 38 -12.58 10.95 -4.12
CA HIS A 38 -14.01 10.98 -3.79
C HIS A 38 -14.76 9.88 -4.57
N PRO A 39 -15.77 9.24 -3.96
CA PRO A 39 -16.63 8.30 -4.65
C PRO A 39 -17.18 8.91 -5.94
N SER A 40 -16.75 8.37 -7.08
CA SER A 40 -17.41 8.68 -8.35
C SER A 40 -18.84 8.14 -8.33
N THR A 41 -19.70 8.67 -9.19
CA THR A 41 -21.08 8.16 -9.39
C THR A 41 -21.16 6.66 -9.70
N LYS A 42 -20.02 6.03 -10.05
CA LYS A 42 -19.92 4.59 -10.36
C LYS A 42 -19.44 3.72 -9.19
N GLY A 43 -19.29 4.27 -7.98
CA GLY A 43 -18.95 3.51 -6.77
C GLY A 43 -17.56 2.87 -6.76
N LYS A 44 -16.73 3.18 -7.77
CA LYS A 44 -15.34 2.73 -7.87
C LYS A 44 -14.42 3.86 -7.48
N VAL A 45 -13.53 3.59 -6.53
CA VAL A 45 -12.62 4.57 -5.95
C VAL A 45 -11.19 4.11 -6.12
N THR A 46 -10.38 4.95 -6.74
CA THR A 46 -8.93 4.80 -6.75
C THR A 46 -8.35 5.37 -5.46
N PHE A 47 -7.27 4.75 -4.98
CA PHE A 47 -6.60 5.16 -3.76
C PHE A 47 -5.10 4.95 -3.90
N GLY A 48 -4.35 5.60 -3.02
CA GLY A 48 -2.93 5.33 -2.86
C GLY A 48 -2.52 5.45 -1.39
N PHE A 49 -1.53 4.68 -0.98
CA PHE A 49 -0.96 4.78 0.35
C PHE A 49 0.53 4.45 0.35
N THR A 50 1.22 4.99 1.34
CA THR A 50 2.64 4.79 1.60
C THR A 50 2.79 3.98 2.87
N VAL A 51 3.67 2.98 2.86
CA VAL A 51 4.08 2.19 4.03
C VAL A 51 5.50 2.57 4.40
N GLN A 52 5.70 3.03 5.63
CA GLN A 52 7.02 3.34 6.18
C GLN A 52 7.50 2.15 7.01
N TRP A 53 8.39 1.34 6.44
CA TRP A 53 8.84 0.10 7.07
C TRP A 53 9.62 0.35 8.36
N GLN A 54 9.15 -0.16 9.49
CA GLN A 54 9.79 0.01 10.80
C GLN A 54 10.99 -0.92 11.01
N PHE A 55 11.21 -1.85 10.10
CA PHE A 55 12.29 -2.84 10.17
C PHE A 55 13.22 -2.76 8.95
N ALA A 56 13.08 -1.77 8.07
CA ALA A 56 13.91 -1.67 6.87
C ALA A 56 14.05 -0.21 6.43
N ASP A 57 15.19 0.13 5.88
CA ASP A 57 15.49 1.47 5.35
C ASP A 57 14.95 1.58 3.92
N SER A 58 13.63 1.38 3.79
CA SER A 58 12.91 1.37 2.53
C SER A 58 11.50 1.93 2.73
N ILE A 59 10.85 2.25 1.62
CA ILE A 59 9.48 2.74 1.60
C ILE A 59 8.72 2.06 0.48
N THR A 60 7.45 1.73 0.69
CA THR A 60 6.61 1.18 -0.38
C THR A 60 5.40 2.06 -0.58
N VAL A 61 5.13 2.42 -1.82
CA VAL A 61 3.86 3.04 -2.22
C VAL A 61 2.99 2.01 -2.91
N PHE A 62 1.71 2.01 -2.62
CA PHE A 62 0.67 1.25 -3.30
C PHE A 62 -0.28 2.23 -3.96
N VAL A 63 -0.70 1.91 -5.18
CA VAL A 63 -1.80 2.59 -5.88
C VAL A 63 -2.74 1.53 -6.42
N GLY A 64 -4.04 1.77 -6.33
CA GLY A 64 -5.00 0.76 -6.74
C GLY A 64 -6.43 1.25 -6.81
N GLN A 65 -7.32 0.28 -7.00
CA GLN A 65 -8.76 0.50 -7.13
C GLN A 65 -9.52 -0.60 -6.41
N CYS A 66 -10.61 -0.23 -5.74
CA CYS A 66 -11.56 -1.19 -5.18
C CYS A 66 -12.58 -1.60 -6.25
N PHE A 67 -12.80 -2.91 -6.36
CA PHE A 67 -13.82 -3.53 -7.20
C PHE A 67 -14.76 -4.37 -6.33
N VAL A 68 -16.05 -4.29 -6.64
CA VAL A 68 -17.10 -5.11 -6.02
C VAL A 68 -17.69 -6.01 -7.10
N ASP A 69 -17.68 -7.31 -6.89
CA ASP A 69 -18.28 -8.26 -7.83
C ASP A 69 -19.81 -8.35 -7.69
N ARG A 70 -20.45 -9.18 -8.53
CA ARG A 70 -21.91 -9.36 -8.52
C ARG A 70 -22.45 -9.97 -7.22
N GLN A 71 -21.58 -10.59 -6.40
CA GLN A 71 -21.91 -11.21 -5.13
C GLN A 71 -21.62 -10.27 -3.95
N GLY A 72 -21.17 -9.04 -4.20
CA GLY A 72 -20.81 -8.07 -3.18
C GLY A 72 -19.41 -8.27 -2.60
N LYS A 73 -18.58 -9.14 -3.17
CA LYS A 73 -17.21 -9.36 -2.69
C LYS A 73 -16.30 -8.22 -3.15
N GLU A 74 -15.69 -7.57 -2.18
CA GLU A 74 -14.72 -6.49 -2.42
C GLU A 74 -13.31 -7.05 -2.66
N THR A 75 -12.65 -6.48 -3.65
CA THR A 75 -11.25 -6.77 -4.00
C THR A 75 -10.51 -5.47 -4.24
N LEU A 76 -9.32 -5.32 -3.66
CA LEU A 76 -8.42 -4.22 -3.97
C LEU A 76 -7.35 -4.70 -4.93
N GLU A 77 -7.36 -4.20 -6.15
CA GLU A 77 -6.29 -4.46 -7.12
C GLU A 77 -5.27 -3.33 -7.04
N THR A 78 -4.01 -3.68 -6.77
CA THR A 78 -2.96 -2.70 -6.52
C THR A 78 -1.69 -3.00 -7.29
N THR A 79 -1.00 -1.93 -7.69
CA THR A 79 0.42 -1.94 -8.10
C THR A 79 1.22 -1.22 -7.02
N TRP A 80 2.44 -1.68 -6.76
CA TRP A 80 3.32 -1.07 -5.79
C TRP A 80 4.71 -0.82 -6.32
N LEU A 81 5.38 0.19 -5.74
CA LEU A 81 6.80 0.45 -5.89
C LEU A 81 7.46 0.39 -4.52
N LEU A 82 8.46 -0.48 -4.37
CA LEU A 82 9.32 -0.54 -3.19
C LEU A 82 10.62 0.18 -3.53
N ARG A 83 10.94 1.22 -2.77
CA ARG A 83 12.15 2.02 -2.90
C ARG A 83 13.09 1.72 -1.74
N GLU A 84 14.26 1.19 -2.06
CA GLU A 84 15.37 1.02 -1.10
C GLU A 84 16.15 2.32 -0.94
N GLU A 85 16.64 2.56 0.27
CA GLU A 85 17.75 3.49 0.47
C GLU A 85 19.01 2.95 -0.22
N VAL A 86 19.75 3.84 -0.89
CA VAL A 86 21.02 3.50 -1.51
C VAL A 86 22.10 4.51 -1.14
N PRO A 87 23.38 4.10 -1.02
CA PRO A 87 24.44 4.97 -0.52
C PRO A 87 24.72 6.19 -1.41
N SER A 88 24.40 6.12 -2.70
CA SER A 88 24.71 7.17 -3.66
C SER A 88 23.67 7.29 -4.77
N ARG A 89 23.63 8.46 -5.43
CA ARG A 89 22.80 8.67 -6.62
C ARG A 89 23.13 7.68 -7.75
N ARG A 90 24.38 7.23 -7.85
CA ARG A 90 24.82 6.28 -8.90
C ARG A 90 24.16 4.91 -8.73
N ASP A 91 23.69 4.58 -7.54
CA ASP A 91 22.97 3.33 -7.24
C ASP A 91 21.45 3.45 -7.41
N SER A 92 20.93 4.62 -7.75
CA SER A 92 19.48 4.86 -7.84
C SER A 92 18.78 3.99 -8.89
N TRP A 93 19.50 3.54 -9.92
CA TRP A 93 18.95 2.75 -11.02
C TRP A 93 18.42 1.38 -10.56
N LYS A 94 19.01 0.80 -9.50
CA LYS A 94 18.63 -0.53 -8.96
C LYS A 94 17.71 -0.44 -7.73
N ALA A 95 17.41 0.77 -7.26
CA ALA A 95 16.80 0.98 -5.95
C ALA A 95 15.27 0.83 -5.93
N THR A 96 14.62 0.63 -7.08
CA THR A 96 13.16 0.53 -7.17
C THR A 96 12.73 -0.83 -7.71
N ARG A 97 11.92 -1.55 -6.92
CA ARG A 97 11.22 -2.77 -7.35
C ARG A 97 9.75 -2.46 -7.61
N ILE A 98 9.12 -3.18 -8.53
CA ILE A 98 7.70 -3.06 -8.88
C ILE A 98 7.00 -4.41 -8.74
N GLY A 99 5.73 -4.40 -8.36
CA GLY A 99 4.89 -5.58 -8.36
C GLY A 99 3.42 -5.26 -8.17
N THR A 100 2.61 -6.30 -8.04
CA THR A 100 1.16 -6.19 -7.86
C THR A 100 0.70 -6.99 -6.65
N ASN A 101 -0.34 -6.52 -5.95
CA ASN A 101 -1.04 -7.30 -4.94
C ASN A 101 -2.55 -7.18 -5.12
N ILE A 102 -3.24 -8.28 -4.83
CA ILE A 102 -4.69 -8.35 -4.75
C ILE A 102 -5.04 -8.59 -3.28
N PHE A 103 -5.85 -7.69 -2.69
CA PHE A 103 -6.32 -7.83 -1.31
C PHE A 103 -7.81 -8.16 -1.28
N THR A 104 -8.20 -9.04 -0.37
CA THR A 104 -9.59 -9.34 -0.03
C THR A 104 -9.85 -9.03 1.43
N ARG A 105 -11.09 -8.67 1.77
CA ARG A 105 -11.49 -8.45 3.16
C ARG A 105 -11.31 -9.72 4.00
N ILE A 106 -10.66 -9.59 5.16
CA ILE A 106 -10.56 -10.66 6.16
C ILE A 106 -11.95 -10.86 6.78
N LYS A 107 -12.37 -12.11 6.95
CA LYS A 107 -13.63 -12.49 7.61
C LYS A 107 -13.47 -12.47 9.12
#